data_AF-A0A2W4I5S0-F1
#
_entry.id   AF-A0A2W4I5S0-F1
#
_cell.length_a   1.000
_cell.length_b   1.000
_cell.length_c   1.000
_cell.angle_alpha   90.00
_cell.angle_beta   90.00
_cell.angle_gamma   90.00
#
_symmetry.space_group_name_H-M   'P 1'
#
loop_
_entity.id
_entity.type
_entity.pdbx_description
1 polymer ?
#
loop_
_entity_poly.entity_id
_entity_poly.type
_entity_poly.pdbx_seq_one_letter_code
_entity_poly.pdbx_strand_id
1 'polypeptide(L)'
;MPKTNKNVKINMTLNKKRENKLNINFGFMLKVFQKIRNKKAFTIVELIITIAILVILATIGFLSFGDYTKDARDSVRYGDLKNIKSAMDFKLTKGGNLPIPDNIKSELVQINGIDGVNWREGVFGEENFKEFEELSNLPLDPKEKTKYKYFLTENGEYYYLETELESGKKYFLTNYETTILAQNSNNQPSNPNPPSTDFCETQTYKGYNLPKLKNGQTINTTKKENKPTNGKTTTRAKANCNNGTITITDENVINIVCNTGYELHSGQCIAEPTDCTNPIYRHDNGVTIKARTCAVAGQEYEFEGEMYYVAGNKTDLKNKINSGYSANKIVTTRVTDMSNLFQGNTTFDEPIGNWDTSNVINMEGVFGNATIFKQSLNNWDTSNVTNMRNMFLSAIHFNKYIGNWDTSRVTDMSGMFGNAQEFNQDIGNWDTSNVTNMKGMFSDAFVFNHSLNQWNVSQVNNMSWMFSHSAYNYPLNHWDVSSVEYMDYIFYDGPQFSHNVSDWNTISIKSCQNFSDGYIMPPPKCFNRTE
;
A
#
# COMPACT_ATOMS: atom_id res chain seq x y z
N MET A 1 30.87 -14.68 48.24
CA MET A 1 30.55 -14.69 46.79
C MET A 1 30.37 -13.24 46.33
N PRO A 2 30.99 -12.81 45.22
CA PRO A 2 31.13 -11.38 44.91
C PRO A 2 29.87 -10.78 44.30
N LYS A 3 29.57 -9.52 44.68
CA LYS A 3 28.55 -8.66 44.09
C LYS A 3 29.07 -8.09 42.76
N THR A 4 28.50 -8.47 41.63
CA THR A 4 28.73 -7.83 40.34
C THR A 4 27.66 -6.77 40.09
N ASN A 5 28.00 -5.49 40.29
CA ASN A 5 27.25 -4.36 39.75
C ASN A 5 27.54 -4.29 38.24
N LYS A 6 26.62 -4.78 37.40
CA LYS A 6 26.64 -4.45 35.97
C LYS A 6 25.88 -3.14 35.76
N ASN A 7 26.61 -2.05 35.52
CA ASN A 7 26.04 -0.86 34.90
C ASN A 7 25.67 -1.22 33.45
N VAL A 8 24.38 -1.29 33.15
CA VAL A 8 23.90 -1.41 31.78
C VAL A 8 23.89 0.00 31.17
N LYS A 9 24.79 0.26 30.21
CA LYS A 9 24.73 1.43 29.34
C LYS A 9 23.94 1.05 28.09
N ILE A 10 22.79 1.66 27.87
CA ILE A 10 22.08 1.61 26.59
C ILE A 10 22.43 2.91 25.87
N ASN A 11 23.15 2.82 24.76
CA ASN A 11 23.37 3.95 23.87
C ASN A 11 22.23 3.96 22.84
N MET A 12 21.33 4.93 22.93
CA MET A 12 20.44 5.26 21.83
C MET A 12 21.06 6.41 21.03
N THR A 13 21.41 6.14 19.78
CA THR A 13 21.88 7.14 18.83
C THR A 13 20.68 7.71 18.09
N LEU A 14 20.25 8.92 18.44
CA LEU A 14 19.30 9.71 17.65
C LEU A 14 20.09 10.66 16.73
N ASN A 15 20.14 10.33 15.44
CA ASN A 15 20.54 11.26 14.37
C ASN A 15 19.34 12.22 14.12
N LYS A 16 19.41 13.55 14.11
CA LYS A 16 20.50 14.52 14.23
C LYS A 16 19.88 15.89 14.62
N LYS A 17 20.65 16.70 15.39
CA LYS A 17 20.46 18.13 15.77
C LYS A 17 19.58 18.47 17.00
N ARG A 18 19.98 17.96 18.17
CA ARG A 18 20.32 18.73 19.40
C ARG A 18 20.58 17.74 20.52
N GLU A 19 21.83 17.64 20.98
CA GLU A 19 22.20 16.79 22.10
C GLU A 19 21.62 17.36 23.41
N ASN A 20 20.53 16.77 23.90
CA ASN A 20 20.17 16.84 25.32
C ASN A 20 20.34 15.44 25.91
N LYS A 21 21.47 15.21 26.61
CA LYS A 21 21.72 13.96 27.35
C LYS A 21 20.84 13.94 28.60
N LEU A 22 19.72 13.23 28.56
CA LEU A 22 18.96 12.90 29.76
C LEU A 22 19.59 11.67 30.42
N ASN A 23 20.36 11.86 31.48
CA ASN A 23 21.03 10.79 32.20
C ASN A 23 20.11 10.25 33.32
N ILE A 24 19.33 9.21 33.03
CA ILE A 24 18.47 8.57 34.03
C ILE A 24 19.25 7.46 34.74
N ASN A 25 19.60 7.68 36.02
CA ASN A 25 20.28 6.70 36.85
C ASN A 25 19.27 5.73 37.51
N PHE A 26 18.96 4.62 36.81
CA PHE A 26 18.08 3.57 37.32
C PHE A 26 18.54 2.93 38.63
N GLY A 27 19.86 2.94 38.91
CA GLY A 27 20.42 2.40 40.15
C GLY A 27 20.04 3.21 41.40
N PHE A 28 19.76 4.50 41.25
CA PHE A 28 19.22 5.34 42.33
C PHE A 28 17.73 5.07 42.55
N MET A 29 16.95 5.00 41.46
CA MET A 29 15.50 4.69 41.51
C MET A 29 15.22 3.32 42.16
N LEU A 30 16.01 2.29 41.85
CA LEU A 30 15.83 0.95 42.43
C LEU A 30 16.14 0.92 43.94
N LYS A 31 17.15 1.68 44.39
CA LYS A 31 17.49 1.82 45.82
C LYS A 31 16.43 2.64 46.58
N VAL A 32 15.84 3.64 45.93
CA VAL A 32 14.74 4.44 46.49
C VAL A 32 13.47 3.57 46.62
N PHE A 33 13.11 2.80 45.59
CA PHE A 33 11.97 1.88 45.62
C PHE A 33 12.11 0.78 46.68
N GLN A 34 13.30 0.17 46.81
CA GLN A 34 13.55 -0.85 47.85
C GLN A 34 13.47 -0.27 49.27
N LYS A 35 13.78 1.01 49.46
CA LYS A 35 13.69 1.69 50.77
C LYS A 35 12.27 2.14 51.11
N ILE A 36 11.41 2.35 50.12
CA ILE A 36 10.02 2.86 50.28
C ILE A 36 9.01 1.73 50.52
N ARG A 37 9.23 0.52 50.01
CA ARG A 37 8.31 -0.64 50.15
C ARG A 37 7.97 -1.05 51.61
N ASN A 38 8.67 -0.51 52.60
CA ASN A 38 8.50 -0.87 54.02
C ASN A 38 7.69 0.13 54.88
N LYS A 39 6.99 1.13 54.32
CA LYS A 39 6.11 2.00 55.13
C LYS A 39 4.69 2.12 54.54
N LYS A 40 3.69 1.73 55.33
CA LYS A 40 2.24 1.80 55.03
C LYS A 40 1.68 3.24 55.12
N ALA A 41 2.28 4.19 54.43
CA ALA A 41 1.68 5.51 54.26
C ALA A 41 1.99 6.00 52.86
N PHE A 42 0.95 6.24 52.06
CA PHE A 42 1.09 6.84 50.75
C PHE A 42 1.63 8.26 50.95
N THR A 43 2.93 8.43 50.73
CA THR A 43 3.61 9.70 51.07
C THR A 43 3.48 10.68 49.92
N ILE A 44 3.50 11.98 50.22
CA ILE A 44 3.54 13.07 49.22
C ILE A 44 4.63 12.84 48.15
N VAL A 45 5.70 12.12 48.49
CA VAL A 45 6.76 11.71 47.57
C VAL A 45 6.24 10.75 46.48
N GLU A 46 5.39 9.78 46.81
CA GLU A 46 4.77 8.86 45.84
C GLU A 46 3.81 9.61 44.89
N LEU A 47 3.08 10.59 45.43
CA LEU A 47 2.23 11.48 44.62
C LEU A 47 3.06 12.32 43.64
N ILE A 48 4.15 12.93 44.11
CA ILE A 48 5.04 13.75 43.26
C ILE A 48 5.70 12.90 42.16
N ILE A 49 6.16 11.69 42.49
CA ILE A 49 6.75 10.78 41.50
C ILE A 49 5.71 10.36 40.46
N THR A 50 4.49 10.04 40.90
CA THR A 50 3.40 9.65 39.99
C THR A 50 3.00 10.79 39.06
N ILE A 51 2.88 12.02 39.58
CA ILE A 51 2.60 13.21 38.78
C ILE A 51 3.73 13.47 37.78
N ALA A 52 4.99 13.36 38.20
CA ALA A 52 6.13 13.56 37.31
C ALA A 52 6.14 12.52 36.17
N ILE A 53 5.83 11.25 36.46
CA ILE A 53 5.71 10.19 35.44
C ILE A 53 4.56 10.50 34.49
N LEU A 54 3.39 10.92 35.00
CA LEU A 54 2.24 11.27 34.17
C LEU A 54 2.53 12.46 33.26
N VAL A 55 3.24 13.48 33.75
CA VAL A 55 3.65 14.64 32.93
C VAL A 55 4.64 14.23 31.85
N ILE A 56 5.59 13.34 32.15
CA ILE A 56 6.53 12.79 31.16
C ILE A 56 5.80 11.95 30.11
N LEU A 57 4.87 11.08 30.53
CA LEU A 57 4.07 10.26 29.61
C LEU A 57 3.16 11.12 28.74
N ALA A 58 2.52 12.16 29.32
CA ALA A 58 1.71 13.11 28.58
C ALA A 58 2.54 13.90 27.57
N THR A 59 3.76 14.32 27.91
CA THR A 59 4.65 15.01 26.96
C THR A 59 5.16 14.10 25.85
N ILE A 60 5.50 12.84 26.14
CA ILE A 60 5.88 11.84 25.12
C ILE A 60 4.68 11.53 24.20
N GLY A 61 3.49 11.37 24.77
CA GLY A 61 2.25 11.19 24.03
C GLY A 61 1.99 12.38 23.10
N PHE A 62 2.06 13.61 23.63
CA PHE A 62 1.84 14.84 22.86
C PHE A 62 2.84 15.02 21.71
N LEU A 63 4.11 14.67 21.93
CA LEU A 63 5.13 14.68 20.87
C LEU A 63 4.86 13.60 19.80
N SER A 64 4.36 12.43 20.19
CA SER A 64 4.07 11.33 19.26
C SER A 64 2.79 11.55 18.45
N PHE A 65 1.77 12.20 19.01
CA PHE A 65 0.54 12.54 18.29
C PHE A 65 0.76 13.62 17.22
N GLY A 66 1.69 14.56 17.46
CA GLY A 66 2.03 15.61 16.51
C GLY A 66 2.49 15.06 15.15
N ASP A 67 3.31 14.01 15.16
CA ASP A 67 3.82 13.39 13.93
C ASP A 67 2.79 12.44 13.28
N TYR A 68 1.96 11.76 14.07
CA TYR A 68 0.87 10.92 13.53
C TYR A 68 -0.11 11.73 12.66
N THR A 69 -0.47 12.94 13.10
CA THR A 69 -1.36 13.80 12.30
C THR A 69 -0.68 14.35 11.05
N LYS A 70 0.65 14.51 11.04
CA LYS A 70 1.39 14.98 9.86
C LYS A 70 1.44 13.91 8.77
N ASP A 71 1.81 12.68 9.14
CA ASP A 71 1.87 11.55 8.21
C ASP A 71 0.50 11.23 7.60
N ALA A 72 -0.56 11.34 8.39
CA ALA A 72 -1.94 11.16 7.91
C ALA A 72 -2.34 12.25 6.91
N ARG A 73 -1.97 13.52 7.16
CA ARG A 73 -2.22 14.62 6.22
C ARG A 73 -1.45 14.46 4.92
N ASP A 74 -0.16 14.10 5.00
CA ASP A 74 0.65 13.83 3.81
C ASP A 74 0.11 12.63 3.02
N SER A 75 -0.40 11.60 3.70
CA SER A 75 -1.07 10.45 3.06
C SER A 75 -2.33 10.85 2.29
N VAL A 76 -3.16 11.73 2.86
CA VAL A 76 -4.34 12.28 2.17
C VAL A 76 -3.91 13.12 0.96
N ARG A 77 -2.90 13.99 1.10
CA ARG A 77 -2.34 14.76 -0.03
C ARG A 77 -1.86 13.87 -1.17
N TYR A 78 -1.18 12.77 -0.86
CA TYR A 78 -0.75 11.79 -1.87
C TYR A 78 -1.94 11.13 -2.57
N GLY A 79 -2.96 10.73 -1.81
CA GLY A 79 -4.18 10.14 -2.35
C GLY A 79 -4.93 11.11 -3.28
N ASP A 80 -5.12 12.35 -2.84
CA ASP A 80 -5.81 13.40 -3.58
C ASP A 80 -5.11 13.69 -4.91
N LEU A 81 -3.79 13.94 -4.89
CA LEU A 81 -3.04 14.21 -6.12
C LEU A 81 -3.08 13.03 -7.10
N LYS A 82 -3.05 11.78 -6.61
CA LYS A 82 -3.18 10.59 -7.46
C LYS A 82 -4.58 10.44 -8.05
N ASN A 83 -5.63 10.77 -7.30
CA ASN A 83 -7.00 10.74 -7.79
C ASN A 83 -7.21 11.80 -8.88
N ILE A 84 -6.75 13.04 -8.63
CA ILE A 84 -6.78 14.12 -9.61
C ILE A 84 -6.00 13.72 -10.88
N LYS A 85 -4.78 13.20 -10.71
CA LYS A 85 -3.95 12.69 -11.81
C LYS A 85 -4.71 11.65 -12.65
N SER A 86 -5.37 10.71 -11.99
CA SER A 86 -6.10 9.63 -12.67
C SER A 86 -7.27 10.15 -13.49
N ALA A 87 -8.01 11.13 -12.97
CA ALA A 87 -9.11 11.80 -13.70
C ALA A 87 -8.58 12.58 -14.91
N MET A 88 -7.46 13.31 -14.75
CA MET A 88 -6.80 14.02 -15.84
C MET A 88 -6.34 13.08 -16.96
N ASP A 89 -5.62 12.01 -16.61
CA ASP A 89 -5.15 11.03 -17.57
C ASP A 89 -6.32 10.35 -18.29
N PHE A 90 -7.40 10.04 -17.59
CA PHE A 90 -8.60 9.46 -18.19
C PHE A 90 -9.23 10.38 -19.24
N LYS A 91 -9.37 11.68 -18.94
CA LYS A 91 -9.89 12.67 -19.88
C LYS A 91 -9.03 12.78 -21.14
N LEU A 92 -7.71 12.77 -21.00
CA LEU A 92 -6.76 12.73 -22.12
C LEU A 92 -6.91 11.45 -22.96
N THR A 93 -7.11 10.28 -22.34
CA THR A 93 -7.29 9.01 -23.09
C THR A 93 -8.56 8.97 -23.94
N LYS A 94 -9.60 9.74 -23.56
CA LYS A 94 -10.82 9.91 -24.38
C LYS A 94 -10.63 10.91 -25.53
N GLY A 95 -9.43 11.46 -25.72
CA GLY A 95 -9.14 12.49 -26.72
C GLY A 95 -9.68 13.87 -26.34
N GLY A 96 -10.02 14.09 -25.06
CA GLY A 96 -10.45 15.39 -24.55
C GLY A 96 -9.25 16.23 -24.09
N ASN A 97 -9.36 17.55 -24.22
CA ASN A 97 -8.41 18.47 -23.60
C ASN A 97 -8.66 18.54 -22.09
N LEU A 98 -7.60 18.81 -21.33
CA LEU A 98 -7.74 19.01 -19.90
C LEU A 98 -8.49 20.32 -19.58
N PRO A 99 -9.37 20.31 -18.57
CA PRO A 99 -10.02 21.49 -18.04
C PRO A 99 -9.02 22.57 -17.66
N ILE A 100 -9.36 23.79 -18.05
CA ILE A 100 -8.61 24.99 -17.70
C ILE A 100 -8.65 25.17 -16.17
N PRO A 101 -7.50 25.37 -15.48
CA PRO A 101 -7.50 25.60 -14.04
C PRO A 101 -8.41 26.76 -13.60
N ASP A 102 -8.98 26.67 -12.41
CA ASP A 102 -9.69 27.79 -11.79
C ASP A 102 -8.67 28.87 -11.37
N ASN A 103 -9.10 30.13 -11.30
CA ASN A 103 -8.29 31.26 -10.81
C ASN A 103 -6.90 31.36 -11.48
N ILE A 104 -6.85 31.22 -12.81
CA ILE A 104 -5.60 31.32 -13.57
C ILE A 104 -4.93 32.68 -13.36
N LYS A 105 -3.62 32.62 -13.13
CA LYS A 105 -2.75 33.79 -13.16
C LYS A 105 -2.53 34.25 -14.60
N SER A 106 -2.52 35.57 -14.81
CA SER A 106 -2.29 36.18 -16.11
C SER A 106 -0.90 35.93 -16.69
N GLU A 107 0.07 35.63 -15.83
CA GLU A 107 1.46 35.39 -16.22
C GLU A 107 1.72 33.89 -16.41
N LEU A 108 2.40 33.55 -17.50
CA LEU A 108 2.90 32.20 -17.72
C LEU A 108 4.11 31.95 -16.83
N VAL A 109 4.14 30.77 -16.22
CA VAL A 109 5.17 30.37 -15.25
C VAL A 109 6.07 29.30 -15.87
N GLN A 110 7.37 29.39 -15.58
CA GLN A 110 8.31 28.29 -15.83
C GLN A 110 8.54 27.51 -14.54
N ILE A 111 8.56 26.19 -14.65
CA ILE A 111 8.77 25.30 -13.52
C ILE A 111 10.24 24.90 -13.51
N ASN A 112 10.94 25.15 -12.40
CA ASN A 112 12.36 24.80 -12.26
C ASN A 112 12.57 23.30 -12.49
N GLY A 113 13.44 22.94 -13.45
CA GLY A 113 13.69 21.56 -13.85
C GLY A 113 12.87 21.09 -15.07
N ILE A 114 11.95 21.94 -15.56
CA ILE A 114 11.16 21.72 -16.78
C ILE A 114 11.38 22.89 -17.74
N ASP A 115 12.47 22.82 -18.50
CA ASP A 115 12.86 23.88 -19.42
C ASP A 115 12.05 23.85 -20.72
N GLY A 116 11.78 25.03 -21.29
CA GLY A 116 11.20 25.18 -22.62
C GLY A 116 9.67 25.14 -22.70
N VAL A 117 8.95 25.08 -21.57
CA VAL A 117 7.48 25.08 -21.53
C VAL A 117 6.92 26.13 -20.60
N ASN A 118 5.89 26.81 -21.10
CA ASN A 118 5.16 27.85 -20.40
C ASN A 118 3.86 27.26 -19.83
N TRP A 119 3.65 27.48 -18.54
CA TRP A 119 2.53 26.90 -17.80
C TRP A 119 1.55 27.98 -17.36
N ARG A 120 0.25 27.70 -17.52
CA ARG A 120 -0.82 28.47 -16.90
C ARG A 120 -1.02 27.95 -15.49
N GLU A 121 -0.64 28.74 -14.50
CA GLU A 121 -0.85 28.41 -13.09
C GLU A 121 -2.27 28.80 -12.66
N GLY A 122 -2.96 27.88 -12.01
CA GLY A 122 -4.20 28.11 -11.28
C GLY A 122 -4.39 27.07 -10.19
N VAL A 123 -5.64 26.78 -9.85
CA VAL A 123 -6.00 25.80 -8.84
C VAL A 123 -6.96 24.75 -9.39
N PHE A 124 -6.92 23.56 -8.80
CA PHE A 124 -7.96 22.56 -8.99
C PHE A 124 -9.18 22.94 -8.15
N GLY A 125 -10.13 23.64 -8.77
CA GLY A 125 -11.28 24.25 -8.13
C GLY A 125 -12.60 23.67 -8.58
N GLU A 126 -13.68 24.41 -8.38
CA GLU A 126 -15.04 23.86 -8.53
C GLU A 126 -15.46 23.81 -9.99
N GLU A 127 -15.05 24.78 -10.81
CA GLU A 127 -15.47 24.84 -12.22
C GLU A 127 -14.76 23.76 -13.02
N ASN A 128 -13.44 23.67 -12.90
CA ASN A 128 -12.70 22.62 -13.60
C ASN A 128 -12.97 21.21 -13.03
N PHE A 129 -13.32 21.07 -11.75
CA PHE A 129 -13.78 19.81 -11.14
C PHE A 129 -15.09 19.29 -11.74
N LYS A 130 -16.07 20.16 -12.06
CA LYS A 130 -17.35 19.75 -12.67
C LYS A 130 -17.16 19.02 -14.00
N GLU A 131 -16.02 19.24 -14.65
CA GLU A 131 -15.68 18.57 -15.91
C GLU A 131 -14.97 17.22 -15.74
N PHE A 132 -14.76 16.77 -14.50
CA PHE A 132 -14.20 15.47 -14.15
C PHE A 132 -15.28 14.63 -13.46
N GLU A 133 -15.99 13.82 -14.25
CA GLU A 133 -17.07 12.94 -13.78
C GLU A 133 -16.56 11.82 -12.85
N GLU A 134 -15.24 11.59 -12.83
CA GLU A 134 -14.57 10.48 -12.14
C GLU A 134 -14.27 10.77 -10.67
N LEU A 135 -14.43 12.02 -10.22
CA LEU A 135 -14.16 12.42 -8.85
C LEU A 135 -15.47 12.61 -8.06
N SER A 136 -15.60 11.92 -6.94
CA SER A 136 -16.80 11.99 -6.08
C SER A 136 -16.94 13.31 -5.31
N ASN A 137 -15.83 14.01 -5.10
CA ASN A 137 -15.75 15.23 -4.31
C ASN A 137 -14.50 16.04 -4.68
N LEU A 138 -14.58 17.36 -4.52
CA LEU A 138 -13.44 18.25 -4.73
C LEU A 138 -12.36 18.00 -3.66
N PRO A 139 -11.14 17.56 -4.03
CA PRO A 139 -10.07 17.33 -3.06
C PRO A 139 -9.54 18.66 -2.52
N LEU A 140 -9.34 18.73 -1.20
CA LEU A 140 -8.82 19.92 -0.50
C LEU A 140 -7.69 19.51 0.43
N ASP A 141 -6.66 20.36 0.51
CA ASP A 141 -5.54 20.15 1.40
C ASP A 141 -6.04 19.90 2.84
N PRO A 142 -5.68 18.79 3.48
CA PRO A 142 -6.28 18.39 4.74
C PRO A 142 -5.95 19.34 5.89
N LYS A 143 -4.86 20.12 5.80
CA LYS A 143 -4.43 21.11 6.79
C LYS A 143 -5.09 22.46 6.56
N GLU A 144 -4.89 23.02 5.38
CA GLU A 144 -5.25 24.42 5.07
C GLU A 144 -6.68 24.52 4.50
N LYS A 145 -7.30 23.38 4.13
CA LYS A 145 -8.58 23.31 3.41
C LYS A 145 -8.55 24.09 2.09
N THR A 146 -7.37 24.25 1.50
CA THR A 146 -7.15 24.97 0.25
C THR A 146 -7.16 24.02 -0.94
N LYS A 147 -7.40 24.59 -2.12
CA LYS A 147 -7.36 23.86 -3.41
C LYS A 147 -5.92 23.55 -3.80
N TYR A 148 -5.71 22.41 -4.46
CA TYR A 148 -4.38 22.03 -4.95
C TYR A 148 -3.93 22.90 -6.13
N LYS A 149 -2.63 23.15 -6.23
CA LYS A 149 -2.06 23.90 -7.36
C LYS A 149 -2.06 23.05 -8.62
N TYR A 150 -2.45 23.69 -9.71
CA TYR A 150 -2.59 23.06 -11.01
C TYR A 150 -2.01 23.94 -12.11
N PHE A 151 -1.05 23.39 -12.83
CA PHE A 151 -0.38 24.01 -13.96
C PHE A 151 -0.78 23.26 -15.23
N LEU A 152 -1.13 24.02 -16.28
CA LEU A 152 -1.55 23.45 -17.57
C LEU A 152 -0.82 24.16 -18.73
N THR A 153 -0.40 23.40 -19.75
CA THR A 153 0.14 23.98 -20.99
C THR A 153 -0.95 24.57 -21.89
N GLU A 154 -0.58 25.48 -22.79
CA GLU A 154 -1.56 26.16 -23.65
C GLU A 154 -2.36 25.23 -24.57
N ASN A 155 -1.75 24.13 -25.01
CA ASN A 155 -2.43 23.10 -25.81
C ASN A 155 -3.34 22.19 -24.98
N GLY A 156 -3.34 22.30 -23.64
CA GLY A 156 -4.19 21.51 -22.75
C GLY A 156 -3.78 20.03 -22.65
N GLU A 157 -2.59 19.67 -23.15
CA GLU A 157 -2.11 18.29 -23.19
C GLU A 157 -1.30 17.90 -21.96
N TYR A 158 -0.61 18.86 -21.33
CA TYR A 158 0.28 18.60 -20.20
C TYR A 158 -0.18 19.29 -18.93
N TYR A 159 -0.07 18.57 -17.82
CA TYR A 159 -0.33 19.08 -16.48
C TYR A 159 0.87 18.92 -15.56
N TYR A 160 0.93 19.77 -14.55
CA TYR A 160 1.78 19.60 -13.38
C TYR A 160 0.95 19.93 -12.13
N LEU A 161 0.86 18.97 -11.22
CA LEU A 161 0.15 19.07 -9.94
C LEU A 161 1.18 19.10 -8.83
N GLU A 162 1.11 20.07 -7.91
CA GLU A 162 2.01 20.10 -6.75
C GLU A 162 1.29 20.36 -5.43
N THR A 163 1.91 19.86 -4.37
CA THR A 163 1.60 20.17 -2.98
C THR A 163 2.88 20.20 -2.14
N GLU A 164 2.83 20.85 -0.98
CA GLU A 164 3.92 20.90 -0.02
C GLU A 164 3.56 19.99 1.17
N LEU A 165 4.46 19.04 1.47
CA LEU A 165 4.29 18.09 2.57
C LEU A 165 4.58 18.75 3.91
N GLU A 166 4.20 18.11 5.01
CA GLU A 166 4.49 18.62 6.37
C GLU A 166 6.00 18.71 6.66
N SER A 167 6.82 17.99 5.90
CA SER A 167 8.29 18.08 5.92
C SER A 167 8.87 19.32 5.21
N GLY A 168 8.03 20.09 4.50
CA GLY A 168 8.45 21.18 3.61
C GLY A 168 8.96 20.69 2.24
N LYS A 169 8.98 19.38 2.00
CA LYS A 169 9.34 18.82 0.69
C LYS A 169 8.14 18.97 -0.25
N LYS A 170 8.41 19.39 -1.49
CA LYS A 170 7.40 19.37 -2.56
C LYS A 170 7.16 17.94 -3.04
N TYR A 171 5.89 17.59 -3.19
CA TYR A 171 5.44 16.42 -3.92
C TYR A 171 4.66 16.89 -5.16
N PHE A 172 4.97 16.31 -6.30
CA PHE A 172 4.31 16.67 -7.55
C PHE A 172 4.07 15.47 -8.44
N LEU A 173 3.12 15.59 -9.36
CA LEU A 173 2.78 14.62 -10.39
C LEU A 173 2.60 15.35 -11.72
N THR A 174 3.16 14.81 -12.80
CA THR A 174 3.07 15.39 -14.14
C THR A 174 3.04 14.29 -15.21
N ASN A 175 2.42 14.58 -16.36
CA ASN A 175 2.52 13.76 -17.57
C ASN A 175 3.58 14.30 -18.57
N TYR A 176 4.36 15.31 -18.19
CA TYR A 176 5.34 15.95 -19.05
C TYR A 176 6.66 15.16 -19.15
N GLU A 177 7.21 14.71 -18.02
CA GLU A 177 8.50 13.98 -17.98
C GLU A 177 8.45 12.64 -18.75
N THR A 178 7.33 11.92 -18.67
CA THR A 178 7.09 10.68 -19.42
C THR A 178 7.02 10.89 -20.93
N THR A 179 6.76 12.12 -21.38
CA THR A 179 6.58 12.44 -22.81
C THR A 179 7.85 12.99 -23.46
N ILE A 180 8.72 13.70 -22.72
CA ILE A 180 10.00 14.20 -23.25
C ILE A 180 11.12 13.16 -23.18
N LEU A 181 11.12 12.25 -22.19
CA LEU A 181 12.06 11.11 -22.20
C LEU A 181 11.87 10.21 -23.44
N ALA A 182 10.67 10.21 -24.04
CA ALA A 182 10.38 9.55 -25.31
C ALA A 182 10.84 10.35 -26.56
N GLN A 183 11.08 11.67 -26.43
CA GLN A 183 11.52 12.53 -27.55
C GLN A 183 13.04 12.74 -27.58
N ASN A 184 13.70 12.74 -26.41
CA ASN A 184 15.15 12.96 -26.30
C ASN A 184 16.00 11.71 -26.59
N SER A 185 15.40 10.53 -26.77
CA SER A 185 16.08 9.30 -27.22
C SER A 185 16.28 9.23 -28.74
N ASN A 186 15.80 10.21 -29.52
CA ASN A 186 15.91 10.23 -30.98
C ASN A 186 17.22 10.83 -31.53
N ASN A 187 18.25 11.07 -30.71
CA ASN A 187 19.55 11.55 -31.18
C ASN A 187 20.68 10.56 -30.89
N GLN A 188 20.86 9.58 -31.78
CA GLN A 188 22.17 8.98 -32.11
C GLN A 188 22.16 8.39 -33.53
N PRO A 189 23.33 8.25 -34.17
CA PRO A 189 23.53 8.55 -35.59
C PRO A 189 23.24 7.40 -36.54
N SER A 190 22.87 7.80 -37.76
CA SER A 190 22.86 7.08 -39.04
C SER A 190 23.38 5.63 -39.05
N ASN A 191 22.49 4.65 -39.24
CA ASN A 191 22.51 3.70 -40.38
C ASN A 191 21.19 2.87 -40.43
N PRO A 192 20.88 2.14 -41.52
CA PRO A 192 19.78 2.45 -42.42
C PRO A 192 18.54 1.57 -42.21
N ASN A 193 17.38 2.18 -42.48
CA ASN A 193 16.03 1.63 -42.60
C ASN A 193 15.43 0.95 -41.34
N PRO A 194 14.54 1.64 -40.61
CA PRO A 194 13.79 1.02 -39.53
C PRO A 194 12.67 0.14 -40.11
N PRO A 195 12.54 -1.13 -39.69
CA PRO A 195 11.25 -1.80 -39.77
C PRO A 195 10.38 -1.28 -38.61
N SER A 196 9.19 -0.77 -38.94
CA SER A 196 8.03 -0.54 -38.06
C SER A 196 8.30 0.03 -36.65
N THR A 197 8.05 1.33 -36.47
CA THR A 197 8.18 2.08 -35.19
C THR A 197 7.10 1.76 -34.13
N ASP A 198 6.33 0.69 -34.30
CA ASP A 198 5.20 0.35 -33.46
C ASP A 198 5.56 -0.79 -32.49
N PHE A 199 5.29 -0.60 -31.20
CA PHE A 199 5.44 -1.60 -30.13
C PHE A 199 4.49 -2.79 -30.35
N CYS A 200 3.26 -2.50 -30.77
CA CYS A 200 2.28 -3.50 -31.21
C CYS A 200 1.62 -3.03 -32.51
N GLU A 201 1.58 -3.91 -33.52
CA GLU A 201 0.73 -3.68 -34.69
C GLU A 201 -0.76 -3.73 -34.28
N THR A 202 -1.62 -3.01 -34.98
CA THR A 202 -3.08 -3.12 -34.82
C THR A 202 -3.52 -4.54 -35.11
N GLN A 203 -3.85 -5.30 -34.07
CA GLN A 203 -4.47 -6.61 -34.21
C GLN A 203 -5.95 -6.50 -33.89
N THR A 204 -6.79 -6.71 -34.90
CA THR A 204 -8.22 -6.92 -34.69
C THR A 204 -8.39 -8.34 -34.15
N TYR A 205 -8.64 -8.49 -32.86
CA TYR A 205 -8.93 -9.80 -32.27
C TYR A 205 -10.39 -9.84 -31.84
N LYS A 206 -11.17 -10.74 -32.47
CA LYS A 206 -12.62 -10.91 -32.24
C LYS A 206 -13.44 -9.60 -32.31
N GLY A 207 -13.08 -8.67 -33.20
CA GLY A 207 -13.83 -7.43 -33.42
C GLY A 207 -13.49 -6.27 -32.47
N TYR A 208 -12.52 -6.43 -31.57
CA TYR A 208 -12.02 -5.34 -30.74
C TYR A 208 -10.81 -4.66 -31.39
N ASN A 209 -10.81 -3.33 -31.45
CA ASN A 209 -9.66 -2.54 -31.87
C ASN A 209 -8.70 -2.39 -30.70
N LEU A 210 -7.57 -3.07 -30.75
CA LEU A 210 -6.47 -2.82 -29.82
C LEU A 210 -5.79 -1.48 -30.17
N PRO A 211 -5.47 -0.64 -29.17
CA PRO A 211 -4.77 0.61 -29.43
C PRO A 211 -3.42 0.31 -30.08
N LYS A 212 -3.13 1.05 -31.16
CA LYS A 212 -1.80 1.07 -31.76
C LYS A 212 -0.85 1.69 -30.73
N LEU A 213 0.19 0.96 -30.35
CA LEU A 213 1.16 1.44 -29.37
C LEU A 213 2.46 1.72 -30.07
N LYS A 214 2.91 2.96 -29.99
CA LYS A 214 4.21 3.37 -30.51
C LYS A 214 5.29 3.07 -29.49
N ASN A 215 6.50 2.79 -29.96
CA ASN A 215 7.66 2.80 -29.07
C ASN A 215 7.76 4.19 -28.40
N GLY A 216 7.97 4.27 -27.08
CA GLY A 216 7.85 5.53 -26.31
C GLY A 216 6.44 5.91 -25.79
N GLN A 217 5.35 5.28 -26.26
CA GLN A 217 4.00 5.51 -25.72
C GLN A 217 3.78 4.86 -24.34
N THR A 218 3.57 5.71 -23.33
CA THR A 218 3.17 5.29 -21.98
C THR A 218 1.69 4.89 -21.96
N ILE A 219 1.39 3.66 -21.52
CA ILE A 219 0.02 3.26 -21.17
C ILE A 219 -0.11 3.37 -19.66
N ASN A 220 -0.90 4.32 -19.20
CA ASN A 220 -1.37 4.31 -17.82
C ASN A 220 -2.30 3.10 -17.66
N THR A 221 -1.86 2.07 -16.94
CA THR A 221 -2.74 0.99 -16.50
C THR A 221 -3.71 1.56 -15.48
N THR A 222 -4.85 2.07 -15.93
CA THR A 222 -5.94 2.47 -15.03
C THR A 222 -6.55 1.20 -14.43
N LYS A 223 -6.30 0.99 -13.13
CA LYS A 223 -7.21 0.25 -12.28
C LYS A 223 -8.40 1.16 -11.99
N LYS A 224 -9.58 0.86 -12.57
CA LYS A 224 -10.80 0.40 -11.86
C LYS A 224 -12.14 0.68 -12.59
N GLU A 225 -13.06 -0.25 -12.32
CA GLU A 225 -14.54 -0.16 -12.27
C GLU A 225 -15.37 -0.29 -13.57
N ASN A 226 -15.79 -1.52 -13.88
CA ASN A 226 -17.18 -1.97 -13.67
C ASN A 226 -17.34 -3.50 -13.90
N LYS A 227 -18.15 -4.13 -13.02
CA LYS A 227 -18.45 -5.57 -12.88
C LYS A 227 -18.76 -6.31 -14.20
N PRO A 228 -18.55 -7.64 -14.19
CA PRO A 228 -19.66 -8.55 -14.49
C PRO A 228 -20.03 -9.44 -13.29
N THR A 229 -21.33 -9.53 -13.07
CA THR A 229 -22.00 -10.66 -12.41
C THR A 229 -21.54 -11.97 -13.06
N ASN A 230 -21.06 -12.90 -12.24
CA ASN A 230 -20.58 -14.25 -12.56
C ASN A 230 -19.16 -14.37 -13.18
N GLY A 231 -18.18 -14.60 -12.31
CA GLY A 231 -17.15 -15.65 -12.45
C GLY A 231 -16.28 -15.70 -13.71
N LYS A 232 -15.00 -15.35 -13.52
CA LYS A 232 -13.86 -15.32 -14.48
C LYS A 232 -13.81 -14.09 -15.38
N THR A 233 -12.89 -13.18 -15.06
CA THR A 233 -12.38 -12.19 -16.01
C THR A 233 -11.73 -12.95 -17.17
N THR A 234 -12.34 -12.95 -18.35
CA THR A 234 -11.75 -13.57 -19.54
C THR A 234 -10.98 -12.53 -20.35
N THR A 235 -9.98 -12.99 -21.10
CA THR A 235 -9.23 -12.13 -22.00
C THR A 235 -10.12 -11.76 -23.20
N ARG A 236 -10.53 -10.49 -23.31
CA ARG A 236 -11.26 -9.96 -24.48
C ARG A 236 -10.37 -9.92 -25.70
N ALA A 237 -9.14 -9.45 -25.52
CA ALA A 237 -8.19 -9.30 -26.59
C ALA A 237 -6.77 -9.57 -26.08
N LYS A 238 -5.97 -10.24 -26.90
CA LYS A 238 -4.56 -10.49 -26.66
C LYS A 238 -3.78 -10.13 -27.92
N ALA A 239 -2.75 -9.31 -27.79
CA ALA A 239 -1.78 -9.07 -28.85
C ALA A 239 -0.39 -9.47 -28.39
N ASN A 240 0.32 -10.15 -29.27
CA ASN A 240 1.76 -10.34 -29.14
C ASN A 240 2.44 -9.10 -29.73
N CYS A 241 3.30 -8.48 -28.94
CA CYS A 241 4.03 -7.26 -29.25
C CYS A 241 5.53 -7.57 -29.35
N ASN A 242 6.32 -6.66 -29.91
CA ASN A 242 7.73 -6.93 -30.19
C ASN A 242 8.53 -7.31 -28.92
N ASN A 243 8.26 -6.64 -27.80
CA ASN A 243 8.99 -6.84 -26.54
C ASN A 243 8.08 -7.32 -25.39
N GLY A 244 6.87 -7.77 -25.69
CA GLY A 244 5.93 -8.20 -24.66
C GLY A 244 4.60 -8.69 -25.20
N THR A 245 3.64 -8.86 -24.32
CA THR A 245 2.27 -9.25 -24.63
C THR A 245 1.32 -8.28 -23.97
N ILE A 246 0.28 -7.88 -24.68
CA ILE A 246 -0.80 -7.09 -24.11
C ILE A 246 -2.06 -7.92 -24.05
N THR A 247 -2.73 -7.89 -22.91
CA THR A 247 -4.07 -8.45 -22.77
C THR A 247 -5.02 -7.40 -22.24
N ILE A 248 -6.18 -7.28 -22.88
CA ILE A 248 -7.32 -6.53 -22.39
C ILE A 248 -8.33 -7.51 -21.82
N THR A 249 -8.76 -7.29 -20.58
CA THR A 249 -9.74 -8.14 -19.91
C THR A 249 -11.18 -7.68 -20.16
N ASP A 250 -12.15 -8.48 -19.72
CA ASP A 250 -13.58 -8.13 -19.67
C ASP A 250 -13.93 -6.90 -18.83
N GLU A 251 -12.94 -6.31 -18.16
CA GLU A 251 -13.08 -5.10 -17.34
C GLU A 251 -12.28 -3.92 -17.92
N ASN A 252 -11.82 -4.02 -19.18
CA ASN A 252 -10.98 -3.01 -19.84
C ASN A 252 -9.63 -2.74 -19.16
N VAL A 253 -9.18 -3.66 -18.30
CA VAL A 253 -7.83 -3.60 -17.73
C VAL A 253 -6.83 -4.00 -18.80
N ILE A 254 -5.85 -3.13 -19.04
CA ILE A 254 -4.71 -3.40 -19.93
C ILE A 254 -3.60 -3.99 -19.08
N ASN A 255 -3.28 -5.27 -19.29
CA ASN A 255 -2.09 -5.89 -18.71
C ASN A 255 -1.00 -5.97 -19.77
N ILE A 256 0.20 -5.52 -19.41
CA ILE A 256 1.40 -5.60 -20.24
C ILE A 256 2.37 -6.55 -19.56
N VAL A 257 2.78 -7.59 -20.27
CA VAL A 257 3.77 -8.57 -19.80
C VAL A 257 4.99 -8.46 -20.69
N CYS A 258 6.14 -8.12 -20.13
CA CYS A 258 7.36 -8.00 -20.90
C CYS A 258 8.00 -9.36 -21.19
N ASN A 259 8.58 -9.48 -22.38
CA ASN A 259 9.36 -10.65 -22.76
C ASN A 259 10.61 -10.75 -21.87
N THR A 260 11.18 -11.95 -21.75
CA THR A 260 12.42 -12.17 -21.00
C THR A 260 13.53 -11.22 -21.48
N GLY A 261 14.17 -10.50 -20.55
CA GLY A 261 15.20 -9.48 -20.84
C GLY A 261 14.66 -8.05 -20.99
N TYR A 262 13.35 -7.85 -20.82
CA TYR A 262 12.71 -6.53 -20.85
C TYR A 262 11.97 -6.27 -19.53
N GLU A 263 12.01 -5.04 -19.06
CA GLU A 263 11.28 -4.57 -17.88
C GLU A 263 10.20 -3.55 -18.26
N LEU A 264 9.10 -3.55 -17.51
CA LEU A 264 8.01 -2.61 -17.71
C LEU A 264 8.35 -1.27 -17.08
N HIS A 265 8.58 -0.25 -17.90
CA HIS A 265 8.79 1.13 -17.49
C HIS A 265 7.69 2.00 -18.09
N SER A 266 6.92 2.65 -17.23
CA SER A 266 5.83 3.54 -17.65
C SER A 266 4.96 2.94 -18.78
N GLY A 267 4.54 1.68 -18.64
CA GLY A 267 3.71 1.00 -19.65
C GLY A 267 4.45 0.50 -20.90
N GLN A 268 5.79 0.42 -20.87
CA GLN A 268 6.62 -0.02 -21.99
C GLN A 268 7.59 -1.12 -21.60
N CYS A 269 7.81 -2.10 -22.47
CA CYS A 269 8.86 -3.10 -22.25
C CYS A 269 10.18 -2.62 -22.83
N ILE A 270 11.07 -2.16 -21.94
CA ILE A 270 12.40 -1.63 -22.28
C ILE A 270 13.43 -2.72 -22.00
N ALA A 271 14.36 -2.93 -22.94
CA ALA A 271 15.45 -3.89 -22.77
C ALA A 271 16.33 -3.45 -21.60
N GLU A 272 16.74 -4.40 -20.75
CA GLU A 272 17.75 -4.07 -19.74
C GLU A 272 19.05 -3.61 -20.43
N PRO A 273 19.73 -2.57 -19.91
CA PRO A 273 21.03 -2.15 -20.41
C PRO A 273 21.99 -3.32 -20.48
N THR A 274 22.67 -3.48 -21.61
CA THR A 274 23.62 -4.58 -21.82
C THR A 274 24.92 -4.39 -21.04
N ASP A 275 25.23 -3.17 -20.61
CA ASP A 275 26.37 -2.85 -19.76
C ASP A 275 25.95 -2.78 -18.28
N CYS A 276 26.61 -3.55 -17.43
CA CYS A 276 26.32 -3.60 -15.99
C CYS A 276 26.93 -2.44 -15.22
N THR A 277 26.95 -1.26 -15.82
CA THR A 277 27.45 -0.04 -15.21
C THR A 277 26.62 0.34 -13.98
N ASN A 278 25.32 0.05 -13.99
CA ASN A 278 24.42 0.26 -12.85
C ASN A 278 23.62 -1.01 -12.52
N PRO A 279 24.16 -1.94 -11.69
CA PRO A 279 23.52 -3.21 -11.36
C PRO A 279 22.22 -3.07 -10.57
N ILE A 280 22.06 -1.95 -9.85
CA ILE A 280 20.83 -1.59 -9.14
C ILE A 280 20.37 -0.19 -9.57
N TYR A 281 19.07 0.07 -9.52
CA TYR A 281 18.50 1.34 -9.95
C TYR A 281 17.20 1.67 -9.20
N ARG A 282 16.82 2.95 -9.22
CA ARG A 282 15.54 3.43 -8.68
C ARG A 282 14.45 3.27 -9.73
N HIS A 283 13.38 2.56 -9.38
CA HIS A 283 12.22 2.35 -10.23
C HIS A 283 11.46 3.66 -10.49
N ASP A 284 10.65 3.69 -11.56
CA ASP A 284 9.87 4.84 -12.02
C ASP A 284 8.93 5.43 -10.94
N ASN A 285 8.55 4.64 -9.93
CA ASN A 285 7.75 5.13 -8.81
C ASN A 285 8.54 6.02 -7.83
N GLY A 286 9.85 6.22 -8.06
CA GLY A 286 10.74 7.08 -7.29
C GLY A 286 11.16 6.53 -5.92
N VAL A 287 10.63 5.38 -5.49
CA VAL A 287 10.86 4.84 -4.13
C VAL A 287 11.52 3.46 -4.17
N THR A 288 11.00 2.55 -5.00
CA THR A 288 11.48 1.17 -5.07
C THR A 288 12.88 1.11 -5.68
N ILE A 289 13.77 0.30 -5.07
CA ILE A 289 15.09 0.01 -5.61
C ILE A 289 15.09 -1.41 -6.14
N LYS A 290 15.46 -1.57 -7.41
CA LYS A 290 15.46 -2.87 -8.11
C LYS A 290 16.87 -3.28 -8.52
N ALA A 291 17.07 -4.59 -8.59
CA ALA A 291 18.30 -5.18 -9.14
C ALA A 291 18.06 -5.61 -10.58
N ARG A 292 19.00 -5.26 -11.47
CA ARG A 292 19.04 -5.76 -12.84
C ARG A 292 19.39 -7.25 -12.85
N THR A 293 19.13 -7.91 -13.97
CA THR A 293 19.50 -9.32 -14.20
C THR A 293 20.97 -9.58 -13.95
N CYS A 294 21.85 -8.63 -14.26
CA CYS A 294 23.28 -8.80 -14.07
C CYS A 294 23.82 -8.46 -12.68
N ALA A 295 23.01 -7.93 -11.77
CA ALA A 295 23.40 -7.87 -10.36
C ALA A 295 23.66 -9.30 -9.85
N VAL A 296 24.68 -9.50 -9.04
CA VAL A 296 24.97 -10.81 -8.46
C VAL A 296 24.32 -10.87 -7.09
N ALA A 297 23.51 -11.91 -6.85
CA ALA A 297 22.90 -12.13 -5.54
C ALA A 297 23.99 -12.36 -4.48
N GLY A 298 23.77 -11.83 -3.29
CA GLY A 298 24.73 -11.89 -2.20
C GLY A 298 25.85 -10.84 -2.26
N GLN A 299 25.85 -9.96 -3.27
CA GLN A 299 26.81 -8.85 -3.38
C GLN A 299 26.20 -7.53 -2.93
N GLU A 300 27.08 -6.58 -2.60
CA GLU A 300 26.72 -5.19 -2.33
C GLU A 300 27.12 -4.30 -3.51
N TYR A 301 26.26 -3.33 -3.83
CA TYR A 301 26.50 -2.34 -4.87
C TYR A 301 26.32 -0.94 -4.30
N GLU A 302 27.16 0.00 -4.74
CA GLU A 302 27.00 1.41 -4.41
C GLU A 302 25.87 2.00 -5.26
N PHE A 303 24.97 2.74 -4.61
CA PHE A 303 23.91 3.50 -5.25
C PHE A 303 23.60 4.75 -4.43
N GLU A 304 23.66 5.92 -5.09
CA GLU A 304 23.46 7.23 -4.44
C GLU A 304 24.35 7.45 -3.19
N GLY A 305 25.60 6.95 -3.23
CA GLY A 305 26.60 7.10 -2.17
C GLY A 305 26.45 6.13 -0.99
N GLU A 306 25.58 5.13 -1.12
CA GLU A 306 25.26 4.17 -0.07
C GLU A 306 25.38 2.73 -0.59
N MET A 307 25.77 1.79 0.27
CA MET A 307 25.87 0.38 -0.11
C MET A 307 24.52 -0.32 0.06
N TYR A 308 24.16 -1.10 -0.96
CA TYR A 308 22.93 -1.89 -0.98
C TYR A 308 23.24 -3.35 -1.26
N TYR A 309 22.70 -4.25 -0.43
CA TYR A 309 22.85 -5.69 -0.59
C TYR A 309 21.75 -6.28 -1.47
N VAL A 310 22.10 -7.09 -2.48
CA VAL A 310 21.13 -7.75 -3.35
C VAL A 310 20.80 -9.13 -2.78
N ALA A 311 19.61 -9.27 -2.18
CA ALA A 311 19.16 -10.54 -1.63
C ALA A 311 18.79 -11.52 -2.74
N GLY A 312 19.31 -12.75 -2.66
CA GLY A 312 19.04 -13.80 -3.65
C GLY A 312 17.71 -14.55 -3.44
N ASN A 313 17.23 -14.63 -2.20
CA ASN A 313 16.00 -15.34 -1.81
C ASN A 313 15.62 -15.00 -0.36
N LYS A 314 14.54 -15.61 0.15
CA LYS A 314 14.04 -15.43 1.52
C LYS A 314 15.10 -15.70 2.60
N THR A 315 15.82 -16.81 2.50
CA THR A 315 16.81 -17.24 3.50
C THR A 315 17.95 -16.24 3.57
N ASP A 316 18.42 -15.81 2.41
CA ASP A 316 19.47 -14.80 2.28
C ASP A 316 19.05 -13.45 2.87
N LEU A 317 17.86 -12.96 2.49
CA LEU A 317 17.24 -11.76 3.06
C LEU A 317 17.14 -11.84 4.58
N LYS A 318 16.59 -12.94 5.11
CA LYS A 318 16.42 -13.15 6.56
C LYS A 318 17.76 -13.19 7.29
N ASN A 319 18.77 -13.86 6.73
CA ASN A 319 20.10 -13.93 7.32
C ASN A 319 20.77 -12.56 7.36
N LYS A 320 20.64 -11.78 6.29
CA LYS A 320 21.20 -10.42 6.21
C LYS A 320 20.55 -9.47 7.22
N ILE A 321 19.22 -9.54 7.37
CA ILE A 321 18.50 -8.77 8.40
C ILE A 321 18.96 -9.20 9.80
N ASN A 322 19.06 -10.51 10.05
CA ASN A 322 19.48 -11.05 11.35
C ASN A 322 20.92 -10.72 11.72
N SER A 323 21.79 -10.37 10.75
CA SER A 323 23.13 -9.86 11.05
C SER A 323 23.15 -8.41 11.54
N GLY A 324 21.98 -7.77 11.66
CA GLY A 324 21.83 -6.35 12.02
C GLY A 324 22.04 -5.40 10.84
N TYR A 325 21.96 -5.91 9.60
CA TYR A 325 22.02 -5.06 8.42
C TYR A 325 20.70 -4.32 8.24
N SER A 326 20.79 -3.03 7.91
CA SER A 326 19.63 -2.16 7.74
C SER A 326 18.72 -2.69 6.63
N ALA A 327 17.46 -3.02 6.95
CA ALA A 327 16.53 -3.65 6.02
C ALA A 327 16.25 -2.77 4.79
N ASN A 328 16.23 -1.44 4.98
CA ASN A 328 16.06 -0.45 3.90
C ASN A 328 17.24 -0.40 2.90
N LYS A 329 18.37 -1.05 3.21
CA LYS A 329 19.55 -1.17 2.34
C LYS A 329 19.63 -2.52 1.62
N ILE A 330 18.54 -3.29 1.61
CA ILE A 330 18.46 -4.57 0.92
C ILE A 330 17.56 -4.44 -0.30
N VAL A 331 18.07 -4.88 -1.46
CA VAL A 331 17.33 -4.97 -2.73
C VAL A 331 16.72 -6.35 -2.85
N THR A 332 15.40 -6.42 -3.01
CA THR A 332 14.61 -7.65 -2.88
C THR A 332 14.07 -8.20 -4.19
N THR A 333 14.48 -7.68 -5.35
CA THR A 333 13.96 -8.04 -6.68
C THR A 333 13.90 -9.54 -6.96
N ARG A 334 14.79 -10.35 -6.37
CA ARG A 334 14.85 -11.80 -6.59
C ARG A 334 14.04 -12.63 -5.59
N VAL A 335 13.44 -11.99 -4.59
CA VAL A 335 12.72 -12.66 -3.52
C VAL A 335 11.30 -12.96 -3.99
N THR A 336 10.97 -14.24 -4.09
CA THR A 336 9.63 -14.71 -4.48
C THR A 336 8.78 -15.18 -3.30
N ASP A 337 9.38 -15.40 -2.15
CA ASP A 337 8.74 -15.87 -0.92
C ASP A 337 9.19 -15.00 0.24
N MET A 338 8.25 -14.36 0.93
CA MET A 338 8.51 -13.58 2.14
C MET A 338 7.86 -14.21 3.38
N SER A 339 7.38 -15.45 3.26
CA SER A 339 6.64 -16.09 4.34
C SER A 339 7.39 -16.11 5.67
N ASN A 340 6.74 -15.62 6.71
CA ASN A 340 7.23 -15.56 8.09
C ASN A 340 8.59 -14.85 8.24
N LEU A 341 8.86 -13.85 7.38
CA LEU A 341 10.14 -13.11 7.40
C LEU A 341 10.37 -12.41 8.74
N PHE A 342 9.38 -11.70 9.25
CA PHE A 342 9.40 -10.99 10.54
C PHE A 342 8.45 -11.59 11.58
N GLN A 343 7.97 -12.82 11.38
CA GLN A 343 7.05 -13.45 12.30
C GLN A 343 7.65 -13.54 13.71
N GLY A 344 6.92 -13.03 14.71
CA GLY A 344 7.33 -12.99 16.10
C GLY A 344 8.39 -11.93 16.43
N ASN A 345 8.81 -11.12 15.45
CA ASN A 345 9.75 -10.03 15.70
C ASN A 345 9.03 -8.81 16.29
N THR A 346 8.82 -8.82 17.59
CA THR A 346 8.09 -7.79 18.36
C THR A 346 8.83 -6.44 18.43
N THR A 347 10.04 -6.35 17.86
CA THR A 347 10.87 -5.13 17.89
C THR A 347 11.18 -4.56 16.50
N PHE A 348 10.70 -5.19 15.43
CA PHE A 348 10.98 -4.73 14.08
C PHE A 348 10.07 -3.59 13.65
N ASP A 349 10.66 -2.46 13.27
CA ASP A 349 9.96 -1.26 12.75
C ASP A 349 10.84 -0.48 11.74
N GLU A 350 11.76 -1.16 11.05
CA GLU A 350 12.63 -0.50 10.07
C GLU A 350 11.89 -0.21 8.75
N PRO A 351 12.16 0.94 8.10
CA PRO A 351 11.47 1.30 6.86
C PRO A 351 11.82 0.32 5.74
N ILE A 352 10.81 -0.30 5.13
CA ILE A 352 10.98 -1.28 4.02
C ILE A 352 10.11 -0.95 2.82
N GLY A 353 9.61 0.30 2.75
CA GLY A 353 8.75 0.76 1.65
C GLY A 353 9.48 0.87 0.31
N ASN A 354 10.81 0.77 0.28
CA ASN A 354 11.63 0.77 -0.95
C ASN A 354 11.89 -0.63 -1.50
N TRP A 355 11.42 -1.68 -0.84
CA TRP A 355 11.56 -3.03 -1.34
C TRP A 355 10.80 -3.24 -2.64
N ASP A 356 11.39 -4.05 -3.51
CA ASP A 356 10.75 -4.56 -4.70
C ASP A 356 10.04 -5.88 -4.34
N THR A 357 8.71 -5.84 -4.32
CA THR A 357 7.85 -7.00 -4.05
C THR A 357 7.18 -7.54 -5.31
N SER A 358 7.51 -7.00 -6.50
CA SER A 358 6.84 -7.37 -7.75
C SER A 358 6.98 -8.85 -8.09
N ASN A 359 8.02 -9.54 -7.63
CA ASN A 359 8.21 -10.98 -7.83
C ASN A 359 7.70 -11.86 -6.67
N VAL A 360 7.15 -11.27 -5.60
CA VAL A 360 6.71 -12.02 -4.42
C VAL A 360 5.37 -12.70 -4.70
N ILE A 361 5.32 -14.00 -4.40
CA ILE A 361 4.15 -14.87 -4.56
C ILE A 361 3.53 -15.19 -3.19
N ASN A 362 4.35 -15.36 -2.15
CA ASN A 362 3.90 -15.76 -0.82
C ASN A 362 4.25 -14.69 0.23
N MET A 363 3.21 -14.10 0.85
CA MET A 363 3.31 -13.13 1.95
C MET A 363 2.68 -13.67 3.25
N GLU A 364 2.61 -15.00 3.42
CA GLU A 364 2.09 -15.61 4.64
C GLU A 364 2.87 -15.13 5.88
N GLY A 365 2.19 -14.57 6.87
CA GLY A 365 2.78 -14.31 8.18
C GLY A 365 3.95 -13.34 8.19
N VAL A 366 4.17 -12.53 7.14
CA VAL A 366 5.35 -11.63 7.03
C VAL A 366 5.55 -10.82 8.30
N PHE A 367 4.48 -10.23 8.85
CA PHE A 367 4.47 -9.41 10.07
C PHE A 367 3.65 -10.05 11.20
N GLY A 368 3.40 -11.37 11.16
CA GLY A 368 2.61 -12.04 12.18
C GLY A 368 3.28 -11.93 13.55
N ASN A 369 2.62 -11.34 14.54
CA ASN A 369 3.12 -10.99 15.87
C ASN A 369 4.25 -9.95 15.88
N ALA A 370 4.43 -9.18 14.81
CA ALA A 370 5.32 -8.01 14.79
C ALA A 370 4.60 -6.81 15.42
N THR A 371 4.42 -6.85 16.75
CA THR A 371 3.46 -6.02 17.48
C THR A 371 3.66 -4.51 17.32
N ILE A 372 4.89 -4.04 17.10
CA ILE A 372 5.22 -2.60 16.98
C ILE A 372 5.36 -2.09 15.55
N PHE A 373 5.27 -2.98 14.56
CA PHE A 373 5.52 -2.63 13.16
C PHE A 373 4.49 -1.62 12.66
N LYS A 374 4.96 -0.44 12.20
CA LYS A 374 4.11 0.67 11.77
C LYS A 374 4.63 1.39 10.52
N GLN A 375 5.49 0.74 9.74
CA GLN A 375 6.06 1.35 8.55
C GLN A 375 5.10 1.30 7.35
N SER A 376 5.22 2.29 6.46
CA SER A 376 4.40 2.36 5.25
C SER A 376 4.80 1.29 4.24
N LEU A 377 3.80 0.63 3.66
CA LEU A 377 3.93 -0.41 2.62
C LEU A 377 3.21 -0.05 1.32
N ASN A 378 2.83 1.22 1.15
CA ASN A 378 2.01 1.70 0.04
C ASN A 378 2.64 1.53 -1.36
N ASN A 379 3.97 1.36 -1.45
CA ASN A 379 4.68 1.14 -2.72
C ASN A 379 4.93 -0.33 -3.04
N TRP A 380 4.47 -1.26 -2.19
CA TRP A 380 4.57 -2.68 -2.47
C TRP A 380 3.64 -3.05 -3.62
N ASP A 381 4.20 -3.75 -4.60
CA ASP A 381 3.46 -4.43 -5.66
C ASP A 381 3.05 -5.81 -5.16
N THR A 382 1.75 -6.07 -5.08
CA THR A 382 1.15 -7.33 -4.62
C THR A 382 0.49 -8.11 -5.76
N SER A 383 0.63 -7.68 -7.01
CA SER A 383 -0.06 -8.25 -8.18
C SER A 383 0.25 -9.72 -8.48
N ASN A 384 1.39 -10.23 -7.98
CA ASN A 384 1.78 -11.64 -8.09
C ASN A 384 1.49 -12.48 -6.84
N VAL A 385 1.02 -11.87 -5.76
CA VAL A 385 0.82 -12.54 -4.47
C VAL A 385 -0.43 -13.42 -4.53
N THR A 386 -0.28 -14.69 -4.12
CA THR A 386 -1.39 -15.65 -4.04
C THR A 386 -1.77 -16.01 -2.61
N ASN A 387 -0.90 -15.74 -1.63
CA ASN A 387 -1.13 -16.10 -0.22
C ASN A 387 -0.79 -14.91 0.70
N MET A 388 -1.78 -14.43 1.46
CA MET A 388 -1.64 -13.37 2.48
C MET A 388 -2.07 -13.84 3.88
N ARG A 389 -2.17 -15.16 4.09
CA ARG A 389 -2.56 -15.76 5.36
C ARG A 389 -1.72 -15.20 6.51
N ASN A 390 -2.37 -14.80 7.60
CA ASN A 390 -1.75 -14.30 8.83
C ASN A 390 -0.76 -13.13 8.64
N MET A 391 -0.75 -12.43 7.50
CA MET A 391 0.30 -11.44 7.17
C MET A 391 0.49 -10.38 8.27
N PHE A 392 -0.58 -9.92 8.89
CA PHE A 392 -0.61 -8.96 10.01
C PHE A 392 -1.28 -9.53 11.27
N LEU A 393 -1.33 -10.85 11.43
CA LEU A 393 -1.89 -11.49 12.63
C LEU A 393 -1.19 -10.93 13.87
N SER A 394 -1.91 -10.35 14.83
CA SER A 394 -1.36 -9.71 16.04
C SER A 394 -0.32 -8.60 15.78
N ALA A 395 -0.35 -7.95 14.61
CA ALA A 395 0.42 -6.73 14.36
C ALA A 395 -0.32 -5.53 14.99
N ILE A 396 -0.31 -5.47 16.33
CA ILE A 396 -1.16 -4.60 17.17
C ILE A 396 -1.21 -3.16 16.66
N HIS A 397 -0.05 -2.56 16.37
CA HIS A 397 0.08 -1.14 16.00
C HIS A 397 0.10 -0.87 14.48
N PHE A 398 -0.15 -1.87 13.64
CA PHE A 398 -0.15 -1.66 12.20
C PHE A 398 -1.45 -0.99 11.73
N ASN A 399 -1.35 0.25 11.26
CA ASN A 399 -2.48 1.01 10.71
C ASN A 399 -2.07 1.89 9.52
N LYS A 400 -1.28 1.34 8.60
CA LYS A 400 -0.82 2.07 7.41
C LYS A 400 -1.65 1.71 6.18
N TYR A 401 -1.87 2.70 5.32
CA TYR A 401 -2.71 2.56 4.13
C TYR A 401 -2.17 1.49 3.18
N ILE A 402 -3.03 0.54 2.84
CA ILE A 402 -2.80 -0.59 1.92
C ILE A 402 -3.98 -0.81 0.96
N GLY A 403 -4.89 0.17 0.87
CA GLY A 403 -6.08 0.07 0.02
C GLY A 403 -5.78 -0.01 -1.48
N ASN A 404 -4.56 0.36 -1.88
CA ASN A 404 -4.09 0.31 -3.27
C ASN A 404 -3.48 -1.04 -3.69
N TRP A 405 -3.40 -2.03 -2.79
CA TRP A 405 -2.86 -3.34 -3.10
C TRP A 405 -3.69 -4.08 -4.16
N ASP A 406 -3.01 -4.90 -4.95
CA ASP A 406 -3.64 -5.84 -5.86
C ASP A 406 -3.83 -7.20 -5.19
N THR A 407 -5.08 -7.53 -4.88
CA THR A 407 -5.44 -8.81 -4.26
C THR A 407 -6.08 -9.79 -5.24
N SER A 408 -6.14 -9.45 -6.53
CA SER A 408 -6.88 -10.23 -7.54
C SER A 408 -6.41 -11.68 -7.69
N ARG A 409 -5.18 -12.00 -7.29
CA ARG A 409 -4.63 -13.37 -7.32
C ARG A 409 -4.61 -14.07 -5.98
N VAL A 410 -5.00 -13.40 -4.90
CA VAL A 410 -4.94 -13.95 -3.54
C VAL A 410 -6.04 -14.99 -3.34
N THR A 411 -5.66 -16.16 -2.85
CA THR A 411 -6.59 -17.27 -2.59
C THR A 411 -6.83 -17.54 -1.10
N ASP A 412 -5.92 -17.10 -0.22
CA ASP A 412 -6.02 -17.27 1.24
C ASP A 412 -5.70 -15.95 1.97
N MET A 413 -6.67 -15.46 2.74
CA MET A 413 -6.58 -14.28 3.62
C MET A 413 -6.87 -14.65 5.09
N SER A 414 -6.85 -15.94 5.44
CA SER A 414 -7.16 -16.39 6.80
C SER A 414 -6.24 -15.74 7.83
N GLY A 415 -6.84 -15.22 8.90
CA GLY A 415 -6.15 -14.54 9.98
C GLY A 415 -5.36 -13.29 9.59
N MET A 416 -5.52 -12.74 8.38
CA MET A 416 -4.67 -11.67 7.86
C MET A 416 -4.56 -10.48 8.81
N PHE A 417 -5.66 -10.05 9.44
CA PHE A 417 -5.73 -8.97 10.43
C PHE A 417 -6.25 -9.45 11.80
N GLY A 418 -6.19 -10.75 12.08
CA GLY A 418 -6.62 -11.28 13.37
C GLY A 418 -5.81 -10.63 14.50
N ASN A 419 -6.45 -10.04 15.50
CA ASN A 419 -5.84 -9.29 16.60
C ASN A 419 -4.97 -8.10 16.15
N ALA A 420 -5.19 -7.54 14.96
CA ALA A 420 -4.57 -6.27 14.54
C ALA A 420 -5.36 -5.09 15.12
N GLN A 421 -5.16 -4.82 16.41
CA GLN A 421 -6.06 -4.00 17.24
C GLN A 421 -6.19 -2.53 16.80
N GLU A 422 -5.22 -1.95 16.10
CA GLU A 422 -5.28 -0.56 15.61
C GLU A 422 -5.62 -0.44 14.12
N PHE A 423 -5.74 -1.56 13.39
CA PHE A 423 -5.97 -1.53 11.95
C PHE A 423 -7.37 -1.00 11.62
N ASN A 424 -7.43 0.16 10.96
CA ASN A 424 -8.67 0.79 10.50
C ASN A 424 -8.45 1.56 9.20
N GLN A 425 -7.96 0.88 8.17
CA GLN A 425 -7.77 1.45 6.84
C GLN A 425 -8.83 0.96 5.87
N ASP A 426 -9.20 1.81 4.91
CA ASP A 426 -10.14 1.43 3.85
C ASP A 426 -9.49 0.42 2.89
N ILE A 427 -10.09 -0.77 2.87
CA ILE A 427 -9.76 -1.91 2.01
C ILE A 427 -11.00 -2.45 1.27
N GLY A 428 -12.10 -1.67 1.25
CA GLY A 428 -13.33 -2.07 0.56
C GLY A 428 -13.10 -2.30 -0.94
N ASN A 429 -12.08 -1.63 -1.49
CA ASN A 429 -11.71 -1.66 -2.90
C ASN A 429 -10.93 -2.91 -3.36
N TRP A 430 -10.57 -3.82 -2.45
CA TRP A 430 -9.83 -5.03 -2.79
C TRP A 430 -10.67 -6.02 -3.63
N ASP A 431 -10.01 -6.69 -4.57
CA ASP A 431 -10.62 -7.80 -5.33
C ASP A 431 -10.45 -9.10 -4.55
N THR A 432 -11.55 -9.65 -4.06
CA THR A 432 -11.60 -10.89 -3.28
C THR A 432 -12.19 -12.07 -4.06
N SER A 433 -12.42 -11.92 -5.37
CA SER A 433 -13.13 -12.90 -6.20
C SER A 433 -12.47 -14.27 -6.29
N ASN A 434 -11.15 -14.36 -6.06
CA ASN A 434 -10.39 -15.62 -6.02
C ASN A 434 -10.12 -16.14 -4.60
N VAL A 435 -10.54 -15.41 -3.56
CA VAL A 435 -10.32 -15.81 -2.16
C VAL A 435 -11.24 -16.96 -1.80
N THR A 436 -10.66 -18.03 -1.27
CA THR A 436 -11.39 -19.23 -0.84
C THR A 436 -11.48 -19.35 0.69
N ASN A 437 -10.59 -18.68 1.42
CA ASN A 437 -10.51 -18.78 2.87
C ASN A 437 -10.31 -17.39 3.52
N MET A 438 -11.25 -17.01 4.39
CA MET A 438 -11.26 -15.77 5.18
C MET A 438 -11.40 -16.06 6.69
N LYS A 439 -11.13 -17.30 7.12
CA LYS A 439 -11.23 -17.70 8.53
C LYS A 439 -10.46 -16.73 9.44
N GLY A 440 -11.15 -16.14 10.42
CA GLY A 440 -10.54 -15.28 11.43
C GLY A 440 -9.90 -13.99 10.89
N MET A 441 -10.23 -13.55 9.67
CA MET A 441 -9.53 -12.44 9.01
C MET A 441 -9.50 -11.16 9.85
N PHE A 442 -10.58 -10.83 10.57
CA PHE A 442 -10.72 -9.67 11.44
C PHE A 442 -11.10 -10.05 12.88
N SER A 443 -10.85 -11.30 13.31
CA SER A 443 -11.05 -11.71 14.71
C SER A 443 -10.27 -10.75 15.61
N ASP A 444 -10.86 -10.18 16.64
CA ASP A 444 -10.20 -9.26 17.59
C ASP A 444 -9.62 -7.98 16.95
N ALA A 445 -10.06 -7.61 15.73
CA ALA A 445 -9.76 -6.31 15.12
C ALA A 445 -10.71 -5.25 15.69
N PHE A 446 -10.41 -4.76 16.89
CA PHE A 446 -11.33 -3.98 17.74
C PHE A 446 -11.80 -2.64 17.16
N VAL A 447 -11.09 -2.08 16.17
CA VAL A 447 -11.41 -0.75 15.63
C VAL A 447 -11.74 -0.77 14.13
N PHE A 448 -11.58 -1.91 13.46
CA PHE A 448 -11.82 -2.01 12.03
C PHE A 448 -13.31 -1.83 11.72
N ASN A 449 -13.64 -0.74 11.01
CA ASN A 449 -15.03 -0.44 10.66
C ASN A 449 -15.09 0.37 9.35
N HIS A 450 -14.80 -0.30 8.22
CA HIS A 450 -14.95 0.23 6.87
C HIS A 450 -15.82 -0.70 6.02
N SER A 451 -16.56 -0.16 5.06
CA SER A 451 -17.45 -0.96 4.21
C SER A 451 -16.70 -2.05 3.43
N LEU A 452 -17.17 -3.29 3.51
CA LEU A 452 -16.70 -4.43 2.70
C LEU A 452 -17.73 -4.86 1.64
N ASN A 453 -18.74 -4.03 1.35
CA ASN A 453 -19.84 -4.38 0.45
C ASN A 453 -19.41 -4.65 -1.00
N GLN A 454 -18.24 -4.16 -1.42
CA GLN A 454 -17.72 -4.37 -2.77
C GLN A 454 -17.00 -5.71 -2.93
N TRP A 455 -16.70 -6.42 -1.84
CA TRP A 455 -16.03 -7.72 -1.88
C TRP A 455 -16.89 -8.78 -2.55
N ASN A 456 -16.25 -9.60 -3.40
CA ASN A 456 -16.86 -10.77 -3.99
C ASN A 456 -16.45 -12.01 -3.20
N VAL A 457 -17.36 -12.51 -2.37
CA VAL A 457 -17.12 -13.66 -1.51
C VAL A 457 -17.70 -14.99 -2.04
N SER A 458 -18.14 -15.02 -3.31
CA SER A 458 -18.81 -16.17 -3.92
C SER A 458 -17.96 -17.45 -4.01
N GLN A 459 -16.64 -17.35 -3.87
CA GLN A 459 -15.72 -18.49 -3.86
C GLN A 459 -15.24 -18.88 -2.45
N VAL A 460 -15.63 -18.12 -1.42
CA VAL A 460 -15.18 -18.36 -0.05
C VAL A 460 -15.92 -19.58 0.53
N ASN A 461 -15.16 -20.56 1.02
CA ASN A 461 -15.71 -21.74 1.69
C ASN A 461 -15.65 -21.64 3.22
N ASN A 462 -14.78 -20.81 3.79
CA ASN A 462 -14.60 -20.69 5.24
C ASN A 462 -14.48 -19.23 5.68
N MET A 463 -15.43 -18.81 6.51
CA MET A 463 -15.49 -17.49 7.17
C MET A 463 -15.61 -17.62 8.68
N SER A 464 -15.28 -18.78 9.24
CA SER A 464 -15.39 -19.00 10.69
C SER A 464 -14.54 -17.95 11.42
N TRP A 465 -15.04 -17.39 12.51
CA TRP A 465 -14.38 -16.36 13.31
C TRP A 465 -14.09 -15.04 12.60
N MET A 466 -14.59 -14.81 11.38
CA MET A 466 -14.15 -13.68 10.55
C MET A 466 -14.24 -12.32 11.25
N PHE A 467 -15.31 -12.05 12.01
CA PHE A 467 -15.53 -10.81 12.76
C PHE A 467 -15.73 -11.06 14.26
N SER A 468 -15.25 -12.18 14.80
CA SER A 468 -15.36 -12.45 16.24
C SER A 468 -14.65 -11.37 17.04
N HIS A 469 -15.27 -10.81 18.08
CA HIS A 469 -14.74 -9.70 18.87
C HIS A 469 -14.33 -8.46 18.04
N SER A 470 -14.94 -8.23 16.88
CA SER A 470 -14.69 -7.06 16.03
C SER A 470 -15.73 -5.96 16.22
N ALA A 471 -15.35 -4.70 15.91
CA ALA A 471 -16.27 -3.55 15.88
C ALA A 471 -16.98 -3.36 14.52
N TYR A 472 -16.80 -4.27 13.57
CA TYR A 472 -17.38 -4.17 12.22
C TYR A 472 -18.91 -4.03 12.26
N ASN A 473 -19.45 -2.98 11.64
CA ASN A 473 -20.89 -2.73 11.58
C ASN A 473 -21.36 -2.06 10.28
N TYR A 474 -20.83 -2.50 9.14
CA TYR A 474 -21.36 -2.13 7.82
C TYR A 474 -22.28 -3.22 7.25
N PRO A 475 -23.28 -2.87 6.42
CA PRO A 475 -24.11 -3.85 5.76
C PRO A 475 -23.28 -4.88 4.98
N LEU A 476 -23.77 -6.12 4.89
CA LEU A 476 -23.16 -7.23 4.13
C LEU A 476 -24.20 -7.89 3.19
N ASN A 477 -25.25 -7.17 2.84
CA ASN A 477 -26.42 -7.70 2.14
C ASN A 477 -26.14 -8.06 0.67
N HIS A 478 -25.00 -7.64 0.12
CA HIS A 478 -24.59 -7.96 -1.27
C HIS A 478 -23.66 -9.18 -1.37
N TRP A 479 -23.27 -9.77 -0.23
CA TRP A 479 -22.40 -10.93 -0.21
C TRP A 479 -23.14 -12.19 -0.69
N ASP A 480 -22.60 -12.82 -1.73
CA ASP A 480 -23.00 -14.17 -2.13
C ASP A 480 -22.24 -15.20 -1.28
N VAL A 481 -22.89 -15.71 -0.24
CA VAL A 481 -22.33 -16.72 0.66
C VAL A 481 -22.73 -18.15 0.28
N SER A 482 -23.24 -18.37 -0.94
CA SER A 482 -23.76 -19.68 -1.38
C SER A 482 -22.72 -20.81 -1.38
N SER A 483 -21.43 -20.48 -1.47
CA SER A 483 -20.30 -21.42 -1.39
C SER A 483 -19.75 -21.62 0.02
N VAL A 484 -20.20 -20.85 1.02
CA VAL A 484 -19.64 -20.94 2.38
C VAL A 484 -20.09 -22.24 3.03
N GLU A 485 -19.11 -23.03 3.48
CA GLU A 485 -19.32 -24.28 4.20
C GLU A 485 -19.18 -24.09 5.72
N TYR A 486 -18.29 -23.20 6.17
CA TYR A 486 -17.99 -23.00 7.59
C TYR A 486 -18.10 -21.52 7.98
N MET A 487 -18.99 -21.23 8.92
CA MET A 487 -19.32 -19.87 9.39
C MET A 487 -19.46 -19.84 10.93
N ASP A 488 -18.80 -20.76 11.63
CA ASP A 488 -18.84 -20.81 13.09
C ASP A 488 -18.24 -19.52 13.66
N TYR A 489 -18.87 -18.94 14.69
CA TYR A 489 -18.36 -17.77 15.42
C TYR A 489 -18.14 -16.51 14.58
N ILE A 490 -18.79 -16.36 13.41
CA ILE A 490 -18.52 -15.24 12.51
C ILE A 490 -18.71 -13.87 13.19
N PHE A 491 -19.73 -13.69 14.03
CA PHE A 491 -20.03 -12.47 14.80
C PHE A 491 -20.06 -12.72 16.32
N TYR A 492 -19.35 -13.75 16.78
CA TYR A 492 -19.28 -14.08 18.21
C TYR A 492 -18.59 -12.96 19.01
N ASP A 493 -19.23 -12.54 20.10
CA ASP A 493 -18.81 -11.45 20.99
C ASP A 493 -18.43 -10.14 20.28
N GLY A 494 -19.07 -9.85 19.13
CA GLY A 494 -18.94 -8.59 18.40
C GLY A 494 -20.09 -7.65 18.76
N PRO A 495 -19.91 -6.67 19.68
CA PRO A 495 -21.03 -5.91 20.25
C PRO A 495 -21.72 -4.93 19.29
N GLN A 496 -21.25 -4.81 18.04
CA GLN A 496 -21.64 -3.72 17.14
C GLN A 496 -22.43 -4.17 15.89
N PHE A 497 -22.20 -5.38 15.36
CA PHE A 497 -22.88 -5.77 14.13
C PHE A 497 -24.38 -5.93 14.37
N SER A 498 -25.20 -5.19 13.62
CA SER A 498 -26.66 -5.11 13.82
C SER A 498 -27.46 -5.20 12.53
N HIS A 499 -26.79 -5.45 11.40
CA HIS A 499 -27.44 -5.54 10.10
C HIS A 499 -28.07 -6.91 9.87
N ASN A 500 -29.21 -6.92 9.17
CA ASN A 500 -29.89 -8.16 8.82
C ASN A 500 -29.08 -8.93 7.75
N VAL A 501 -28.88 -10.23 8.02
CA VAL A 501 -28.23 -11.19 7.12
C VAL A 501 -29.09 -12.45 6.89
N SER A 502 -30.40 -12.37 7.16
CA SER A 502 -31.32 -13.51 7.03
C SER A 502 -31.50 -13.99 5.59
N ASP A 503 -31.27 -13.11 4.61
CA ASP A 503 -31.47 -13.38 3.19
C ASP A 503 -30.26 -14.06 2.52
N TRP A 504 -29.19 -14.31 3.28
CA TRP A 504 -28.02 -15.03 2.78
C TRP A 504 -28.38 -16.44 2.29
N ASN A 505 -27.94 -16.76 1.06
CA ASN A 505 -28.05 -18.11 0.53
C ASN A 505 -27.09 -19.05 1.26
N THR A 506 -27.62 -19.86 2.17
CA THR A 506 -26.84 -20.74 3.04
C THR A 506 -26.86 -22.20 2.59
N ILE A 507 -27.06 -22.46 1.30
CA ILE A 507 -27.24 -23.83 0.79
C ILE A 507 -26.05 -24.76 1.10
N SER A 508 -24.82 -24.25 1.11
CA SER A 508 -23.61 -25.05 1.33
C SER A 508 -23.15 -25.14 2.79
N ILE A 509 -23.79 -24.42 3.72
CA ILE A 509 -23.34 -24.37 5.12
C ILE A 509 -23.38 -25.77 5.75
N LYS A 510 -22.21 -26.21 6.22
CA LYS A 510 -21.99 -27.43 7.01
C LYS A 510 -21.89 -27.13 8.51
N SER A 511 -21.44 -25.94 8.91
CA SER A 511 -21.34 -25.52 10.31
C SER A 511 -21.46 -24.01 10.48
N CYS A 512 -22.23 -23.57 11.48
CA CYS A 512 -22.37 -22.16 11.89
C CYS A 512 -22.75 -22.03 13.37
N GLN A 513 -22.07 -22.81 14.22
CA GLN A 513 -22.21 -22.76 15.66
C GLN A 513 -21.84 -21.38 16.20
N ASN A 514 -22.57 -20.92 17.22
CA ASN A 514 -22.32 -19.64 17.90
C ASN A 514 -22.17 -18.47 16.92
N PHE A 515 -23.05 -18.41 15.91
CA PHE A 515 -23.03 -17.40 14.85
C PHE A 515 -22.87 -15.96 15.40
N SER A 516 -23.58 -15.66 16.50
CA SER A 516 -23.52 -14.40 17.25
C SER A 516 -24.02 -14.59 18.68
N ASP A 517 -23.62 -13.71 19.61
CA ASP A 517 -24.07 -13.73 21.01
C ASP A 517 -25.31 -12.87 21.30
N GLY A 518 -25.97 -12.28 20.28
CA GLY A 518 -27.01 -11.26 20.46
C GLY A 518 -28.10 -11.18 19.37
N TYR A 519 -28.62 -9.96 19.14
CA TYR A 519 -29.82 -9.64 18.32
C TYR A 519 -29.67 -9.81 16.80
N ILE A 520 -28.53 -10.30 16.32
CA ILE A 520 -28.33 -10.53 14.88
C ILE A 520 -29.18 -11.74 14.52
N MET A 521 -30.15 -11.56 13.61
CA MET A 521 -30.90 -12.70 13.09
C MET A 521 -29.96 -13.53 12.21
N PRO A 522 -29.60 -14.77 12.62
CA PRO A 522 -28.76 -15.62 11.79
C PRO A 522 -29.55 -16.08 10.55
N PRO A 523 -28.87 -16.60 9.51
CA PRO A 523 -29.56 -17.20 8.37
C PRO A 523 -30.38 -18.45 8.76
N PRO A 524 -31.44 -18.81 7.99
CA PRO A 524 -32.34 -19.93 8.27
C PRO A 524 -31.67 -21.26 8.65
N LYS A 525 -30.61 -21.67 7.94
CA LYS A 525 -29.90 -22.93 8.25
C LYS A 525 -29.14 -22.93 9.58
N CYS A 526 -28.84 -21.76 10.12
CA CYS A 526 -28.14 -21.63 11.40
C CYS A 526 -29.06 -21.72 12.62
N PHE A 527 -30.38 -21.64 12.42
CA PHE A 527 -31.36 -21.95 13.47
C PHE A 527 -31.54 -23.47 13.70
N ASN A 528 -31.23 -24.31 12.70
CA ASN A 528 -31.57 -25.74 12.71
C ASN A 528 -30.58 -26.64 13.47
N ARG A 529 -29.73 -26.11 14.35
CA ARG A 529 -28.87 -26.91 15.23
C ARG A 529 -29.04 -26.52 16.69
N THR A 530 -30.26 -26.62 17.19
CA THR A 530 -30.48 -26.93 18.61
C THR A 530 -30.55 -28.45 18.75
N GLU A 531 -29.42 -29.05 19.09
CA GLU A 531 -29.37 -30.26 19.91
C GLU A 531 -28.31 -30.08 21.00
#